data_AF-A0A944N2L6-F1
#
_entry.id   AF-A0A944N2L6-F1
#
_cell.length_a   1.000
_cell.length_b   1.000
_cell.length_c   1.000
_cell.angle_alpha   90.00
_cell.angle_beta   90.00
_cell.angle_gamma   90.00
#
_symmetry.space_group_name_H-M   'P 1'
#
loop_
_entity.id
_entity.type
_entity.pdbx_description
1 polymer ?
#
loop_
_entity_poly.entity_id
_entity_poly.type
_entity_poly.pdbx_seq_one_letter_code
_entity_poly.pdbx_strand_id
1 'polypeptide(L)'
;DRFAAMAKTAGIKVGGPFTGESYDAAALLVLAMQSGGSTDRAALASNVMAVANTPGEKIMPGELGKALRILASGGAVDYVGATNVELTGVGEASGSYKEFEIKGKAFTTVRFR
;
A
#
# COMPACT_ATOMS: atom_id res chain seq x y z
N ASP A 1 13.25 0.02 6.83
CA ASP A 1 12.20 -0.90 6.34
C ASP A 1 12.44 -1.21 4.85
N ARG A 2 11.68 -2.15 4.26
CA ARG A 2 11.85 -2.61 2.87
C ARG A 2 11.49 -1.53 1.84
N PHE A 3 10.43 -0.76 2.09
CA PHE A 3 10.01 0.34 1.23
C PHE A 3 11.06 1.47 1.19
N ALA A 4 11.58 1.91 2.34
CA ALA A 4 12.57 2.96 2.42
C ALA A 4 13.87 2.59 1.70
N ALA A 5 14.29 1.32 1.76
CA ALA A 5 15.43 0.85 0.99
C ALA A 5 15.18 0.95 -0.52
N MET A 6 14.02 0.50 -1.00
CA MET A 6 13.63 0.60 -2.41
C MET A 6 13.53 2.05 -2.89
N ALA A 7 12.83 2.90 -2.14
CA ALA A 7 12.65 4.30 -2.49
C ALA A 7 13.98 5.06 -2.52
N LYS A 8 14.90 4.79 -1.58
CA LYS A 8 16.25 5.36 -1.60
C LYS A 8 17.04 4.94 -2.85
N THR A 9 16.99 3.66 -3.23
CA THR A 9 17.62 3.17 -4.46
C THR A 9 17.03 3.84 -5.71
N ALA A 10 15.74 4.14 -5.70
CA ALA A 10 15.05 4.86 -6.78
C ALA A 10 15.30 6.39 -6.76
N GLY A 11 16.11 6.92 -5.84
CA GLY A 11 16.35 8.36 -5.70
C GLY A 11 15.17 9.13 -5.11
N ILE A 12 14.18 8.44 -4.54
CA ILE A 12 13.00 9.04 -3.92
C ILE A 12 13.33 9.40 -2.47
N LYS A 13 13.01 10.65 -2.08
CA LYS A 13 13.14 11.10 -0.70
C LYS A 13 12.12 10.38 0.19
N VAL A 14 12.63 9.62 1.15
CA VAL A 14 11.84 8.91 2.17
C VAL A 14 11.74 9.71 3.46
N GLY A 15 10.74 9.39 4.29
CA GLY A 15 10.55 10.00 5.62
C GLY A 15 9.58 11.18 5.66
N GLY A 16 9.02 11.58 4.53
CA GLY A 16 7.83 12.44 4.50
C GLY A 16 6.56 11.64 4.84
N PRO A 17 5.48 12.32 5.26
CA PRO A 17 4.26 11.69 5.77
C PRO A 17 3.34 11.08 4.70
N PHE A 18 3.67 11.19 3.40
CA PHE A 18 2.77 10.75 2.31
C PHE A 18 3.45 9.86 1.26
N THR A 19 4.77 9.62 1.39
CA THR A 19 5.51 8.87 0.36
C THR A 19 5.12 7.39 0.36
N GLY A 20 4.91 6.78 1.53
CA GLY A 20 4.49 5.38 1.65
C GLY A 20 3.02 5.20 1.27
N GLU A 21 2.19 6.14 1.70
CA GLU A 21 0.76 6.20 1.47
C GLU A 21 0.46 6.33 -0.03
N SER A 22 1.22 7.16 -0.75
CA SER A 22 1.08 7.31 -2.21
C SER A 22 1.51 6.04 -2.96
N TYR A 23 2.55 5.36 -2.47
CA TYR A 23 2.98 4.06 -3.02
C TYR A 23 1.89 3.01 -2.83
N ASP A 24 1.31 2.93 -1.64
CA ASP A 24 0.25 1.98 -1.30
C ASP A 24 -1.02 2.24 -2.11
N ALA A 25 -1.44 3.50 -2.24
CA ALA A 25 -2.58 3.87 -3.06
C ALA A 25 -2.40 3.43 -4.52
N ALA A 26 -1.22 3.67 -5.11
CA ALA A 26 -0.94 3.25 -6.48
C ALA A 26 -0.96 1.72 -6.63
N ALA A 27 -0.39 0.99 -5.67
CA ALA A 27 -0.39 -0.48 -5.67
C ALA A 27 -1.83 -1.03 -5.56
N LEU A 28 -2.64 -0.52 -4.64
CA LEU A 28 -4.03 -0.92 -4.46
C LEU A 28 -4.86 -0.73 -5.75
N LEU A 29 -4.71 0.40 -6.43
CA LEU A 29 -5.38 0.66 -7.70
C LEU A 29 -5.00 -0.39 -8.75
N VAL A 30 -3.70 -0.63 -8.93
CA VAL A 30 -3.19 -1.61 -9.91
C VAL A 30 -3.66 -3.03 -9.59
N LEU A 31 -3.65 -3.43 -8.32
CA LEU A 31 -4.11 -4.75 -7.91
C LEU A 31 -5.61 -4.91 -8.07
N ALA A 32 -6.40 -3.89 -7.73
CA ALA A 32 -7.85 -3.91 -7.93
C ALA A 32 -8.21 -4.04 -9.41
N MET A 33 -7.48 -3.35 -10.30
CA MET A 33 -7.65 -3.51 -11.75
C MET A 33 -7.34 -4.94 -12.20
N GLN A 34 -6.24 -5.53 -11.70
CA GLN A 34 -5.85 -6.90 -12.04
C GLN A 34 -6.88 -7.92 -11.54
N SER A 35 -7.39 -7.75 -10.32
CA SER A 35 -8.43 -8.61 -9.72
C SER A 35 -9.74 -8.52 -10.49
N GLY A 36 -10.14 -7.31 -10.91
CA GLY A 36 -11.37 -7.07 -11.67
C GLY A 36 -11.27 -7.34 -13.17
N GLY A 37 -10.06 -7.57 -13.71
CA GLY A 37 -9.82 -7.73 -15.14
C GLY A 37 -10.18 -6.50 -15.98
N SER A 38 -10.32 -5.33 -15.37
CA SER A 38 -10.71 -4.08 -16.04
C SER A 38 -10.11 -2.87 -15.32
N THR A 39 -9.88 -1.80 -16.08
CA THR A 39 -9.41 -0.49 -15.56
C THR A 39 -10.54 0.49 -15.27
N ASP A 40 -11.80 0.06 -15.41
CA ASP A 40 -12.95 0.93 -15.19
C ASP A 40 -13.21 1.19 -13.72
N ARG A 41 -13.82 2.35 -13.43
CA ARG A 41 -14.09 2.80 -12.04
C ARG A 41 -14.92 1.80 -11.24
N ALA A 42 -15.85 1.11 -11.89
CA ALA A 42 -16.68 0.10 -11.25
C ALA A 42 -15.85 -1.11 -10.78
N ALA A 43 -14.92 -1.59 -11.61
CA ALA A 43 -14.04 -2.70 -11.28
C ALA A 43 -13.07 -2.33 -10.14
N LEU A 44 -12.53 -1.11 -10.16
CA LEU A 44 -11.72 -0.58 -9.07
C LEU A 44 -12.48 -0.58 -7.74
N ALA A 45 -13.66 0.03 -7.71
CA ALA A 45 -14.47 0.15 -6.51
C ALA A 45 -14.89 -1.21 -5.95
N SER A 46 -15.20 -2.19 -6.81
CA SER A 46 -15.62 -3.53 -6.36
C SER A 46 -14.47 -4.40 -5.86
N ASN A 47 -13.21 -4.11 -6.23
CA ASN A 47 -12.08 -4.99 -5.95
C ASN A 47 -11.07 -4.42 -4.93
N VAL A 48 -11.05 -3.11 -4.67
CA VAL A 48 -10.04 -2.50 -3.79
C VAL A 48 -10.05 -3.07 -2.38
N MET A 49 -11.24 -3.31 -1.81
CA MET A 49 -11.38 -3.94 -0.50
C MET A 49 -10.89 -5.39 -0.51
N ALA A 50 -11.15 -6.12 -1.60
CA ALA A 50 -10.77 -7.52 -1.70
C ALA A 50 -9.25 -7.70 -1.72
N VAL A 51 -8.52 -6.87 -2.47
CA VAL A 51 -7.05 -6.98 -2.54
C VAL A 51 -6.34 -6.47 -1.28
N ALA A 52 -7.02 -5.66 -0.45
CA ALA A 52 -6.46 -5.12 0.78
C ALA A 52 -6.71 -6.02 2.01
N ASN A 53 -7.87 -6.68 2.10
CA ASN A 53 -8.32 -7.30 3.36
C ASN A 53 -8.67 -8.80 3.25
N THR A 54 -8.62 -9.42 2.08
CA THR A 54 -9.04 -10.82 1.93
C THR A 54 -7.93 -11.76 2.42
N PRO A 55 -8.26 -12.89 3.10
CA PRO A 55 -7.28 -13.94 3.35
C PRO A 55 -6.59 -14.38 2.05
N GLY A 56 -5.27 -14.24 2.00
CA GLY A 56 -4.47 -14.49 0.81
C GLY A 56 -2.98 -14.41 1.09
N GLU A 57 -2.17 -14.49 0.02
CA GLU A 57 -0.73 -14.31 0.15
C GLU A 57 -0.42 -12.87 0.51
N LYS A 58 0.36 -12.65 1.58
CA LYS A 58 0.77 -11.32 2.00
C LYS A 58 1.73 -10.70 0.99
N ILE A 59 1.44 -9.47 0.59
CA ILE A 59 2.22 -8.72 -0.40
C ILE A 59 2.87 -7.53 0.28
N MET A 60 4.20 -7.60 0.37
CA MET A 60 5.04 -6.55 0.93
C MET A 60 5.54 -5.59 -0.17
N PRO A 61 6.12 -4.42 0.18
CA PRO A 61 6.70 -3.50 -0.81
C PRO A 61 7.70 -4.18 -1.74
N GLY A 62 7.56 -3.97 -3.04
CA GLY A 62 8.39 -4.61 -4.07
C GLY A 62 7.93 -5.99 -4.52
N GLU A 63 6.77 -6.47 -4.04
CA GLU A 63 6.18 -7.75 -4.45
C GLU A 63 5.01 -7.59 -5.42
N LEU A 64 4.81 -6.39 -5.99
CA LEU A 64 3.70 -6.10 -6.89
C LEU A 64 3.63 -7.08 -8.07
N GLY A 65 4.77 -7.43 -8.67
CA GLY A 65 4.82 -8.43 -9.75
C GLY A 65 4.40 -9.84 -9.32
N LYS A 66 4.63 -10.22 -8.06
CA LYS A 66 4.15 -11.49 -7.49
C LYS A 66 2.63 -11.45 -7.31
N ALA A 67 2.11 -10.37 -6.72
CA ALA A 67 0.69 -10.16 -6.51
C ALA A 67 -0.11 -10.20 -7.82
N LEU A 68 0.38 -9.52 -8.85
CA LEU A 68 -0.24 -9.51 -10.19
C LEU A 68 -0.36 -10.93 -10.77
N ARG A 69 0.68 -11.76 -10.63
CA ARG A 69 0.64 -13.16 -11.10
C ARG A 69 -0.34 -14.02 -10.32
N ILE A 70 -0.44 -13.83 -9.00
CA ILE A 70 -1.40 -14.56 -8.16
C ILE A 70 -2.83 -14.23 -8.60
N LEU A 71 -3.15 -12.94 -8.69
CA LEU A 71 -4.46 -12.46 -9.13
C LEU A 71 -4.80 -12.93 -10.55
N ALA A 72 -3.85 -12.86 -11.49
CA ALA A 72 -4.04 -13.35 -12.86
C ALA A 72 -4.30 -14.87 -12.93
N SER A 73 -3.83 -15.63 -11.93
CA SER A 73 -4.08 -17.07 -11.82
C SER A 73 -5.38 -17.39 -11.07
N GLY A 74 -6.18 -16.38 -10.70
CA GLY A 74 -7.41 -16.53 -9.92
C GLY A 74 -7.20 -16.70 -8.41
N GLY A 75 -5.97 -16.49 -7.91
CA GLY A 75 -5.67 -16.51 -6.49
C GLY A 75 -6.02 -15.19 -5.79
N ALA A 76 -5.97 -15.19 -4.46
CA ALA A 76 -6.21 -14.01 -3.62
C ALA A 76 -4.91 -13.48 -2.98
N VAL A 77 -4.88 -12.18 -2.69
CA VAL A 77 -3.76 -11.49 -2.04
C VAL A 77 -4.25 -10.67 -0.85
N ASP A 78 -3.35 -10.47 0.10
CA ASP A 78 -3.48 -9.58 1.25
C ASP A 78 -2.40 -8.49 1.09
N TYR A 79 -2.76 -7.33 0.53
CA TYR A 79 -1.82 -6.23 0.31
C TYR A 79 -1.54 -5.48 1.61
N VAL A 80 -0.38 -5.74 2.21
CA VAL A 80 0.08 -5.07 3.43
C VAL A 80 0.82 -3.76 3.11
N GLY A 81 1.63 -3.75 2.04
CA GLY A 81 2.27 -2.51 1.57
C GLY A 81 3.27 -1.87 2.54
N ALA A 82 3.55 -0.59 2.33
CA ALA A 82 4.56 0.18 3.05
C ALA A 82 4.06 0.69 4.40
N THR A 83 2.75 0.92 4.52
CA THR A 83 2.10 1.52 5.69
C THR A 83 1.26 0.54 6.52
N ASN A 84 1.33 -0.77 6.20
CA ASN A 84 0.46 -1.81 6.77
C ASN A 84 -1.02 -1.52 6.49
N VAL A 85 -1.36 -1.45 5.20
CA VAL A 85 -2.72 -1.23 4.73
C VAL A 85 -3.65 -2.30 5.30
N GLU A 86 -4.74 -1.83 5.89
CA GLU A 86 -5.91 -2.60 6.28
C GLU A 86 -7.09 -1.63 6.17
N LEU A 87 -8.11 -1.92 5.39
CA LEU A 87 -9.22 -0.97 5.18
C LEU A 87 -10.39 -1.25 6.14
N THR A 88 -11.01 -0.22 6.70
CA THR A 88 -12.25 -0.37 7.47
C THR A 88 -13.40 -0.79 6.55
N GLY A 89 -14.54 -1.22 7.10
CA GLY A 89 -15.72 -1.59 6.30
C GLY A 89 -16.27 -0.48 5.40
N VAL A 90 -15.87 0.77 5.61
CA VAL A 90 -16.22 1.93 4.76
C VAL A 90 -15.07 2.40 3.85
N GLY A 91 -13.94 1.69 3.83
CA GLY A 91 -12.81 1.95 2.94
C GLY A 91 -11.76 2.92 3.47
N GLU A 92 -11.75 3.24 4.77
CA GLU A 92 -10.71 4.07 5.38
C GLU A 92 -9.49 3.23 5.79
N ALA A 93 -8.28 3.78 5.74
CA ALA A 93 -7.12 3.07 6.27
C ALA A 93 -7.20 2.93 7.80
N SER A 94 -7.24 1.70 8.28
CA SER A 94 -7.05 1.33 9.67
C SER A 94 -5.55 1.42 9.97
N GLY A 95 -5.15 2.20 10.97
CA GLY A 95 -3.74 2.37 11.24
C GLY A 95 -3.43 3.19 12.47
N SER A 96 -2.14 3.21 12.81
CA SER A 96 -1.56 4.03 13.88
C SER A 96 -1.18 5.41 13.37
N TYR A 97 -1.25 6.41 14.24
CA TYR A 97 -0.75 7.75 14.00
C TYR A 97 0.75 7.82 14.24
N LYS A 98 1.46 8.55 13.38
CA LYS A 98 2.88 8.86 13.55
C LYS A 98 3.05 10.34 13.87
N GLU A 99 3.60 10.63 15.05
CA GLU A 99 3.89 12.00 15.48
C GLU A 99 5.27 12.41 15.02
N PHE A 100 5.35 13.56 14.34
CA PHE A 100 6.58 14.14 13.83
C PHE A 100 6.86 15.50 14.44
N GLU A 101 8.14 15.80 14.57
CA GLU A 101 8.66 17.15 14.84
C GLU A 101 9.56 17.59 13.67
N ILE A 102 9.53 18.87 13.33
CA ILE A 102 10.43 19.42 12.30
C ILE A 102 11.68 19.96 12.98
N LYS A 103 12.82 19.28 12.80
CA LYS A 103 14.15 19.74 13.24
C LYS A 103 15.06 19.93 12.04
N GLY A 104 15.69 21.11 11.93
CA GLY A 104 16.65 21.37 10.87
C GLY A 104 16.09 21.16 9.45
N LYS A 105 14.81 21.50 9.23
CA LYS A 105 14.08 21.28 7.96
C LYS A 105 13.85 19.79 7.60
N ALA A 106 13.93 18.89 8.57
CA ALA A 106 13.65 17.46 8.40
C ALA A 106 12.61 16.98 9.41
N PHE A 107 11.78 16.01 8.99
CA PHE A 107 10.87 15.30 9.88
C PHE A 107 11.66 14.33 10.77
N THR A 108 11.50 14.46 12.08
CA THR A 108 11.99 13.52 13.08
C THR A 108 10.79 12.83 13.72
N THR A 109 10.81 11.49 13.78
CA THR A 109 9.72 10.75 14.44
C THR A 109 9.84 10.89 15.94
N VAL A 110 8.76 11.32 16.59
CA VAL A 110 8.68 11.45 18.05
C VAL A 110 8.13 10.17 18.66
N ARG A 111 7.01 9.66 18.13
CA ARG A 111 6.37 8.40 18.58
C ARG A 111 5.31 7.90 17.60
N PHE A 112 4.86 6.68 17.82
CA PHE A 112 3.69 6.07 17.20
C PHE A 112 2.55 6.00 18.23
N ARG A 113 1.30 6.15 17.80
CA ARG A 113 0.09 6.12 18.62
C ARG A 113 -1.01 5.32 17.97
#